data_AF-A0A9X8XID4-F1
#
_entry.id   AF-A0A9X8XID4-F1
#
_cell.length_a   1.000
_cell.length_b   1.000
_cell.length_c   1.000
_cell.angle_alpha   90.00
_cell.angle_beta   90.00
_cell.angle_gamma   90.00
#
_symmetry.space_group_name_H-M   'P 1'
#
loop_
_entity.id
_entity.type
_entity.pdbx_description
1 polymer ?
#
loop_
_entity_poly.entity_id
_entity_poly.type
_entity_poly.pdbx_seq_one_letter_code
_entity_poly.pdbx_strand_id
1 'polypeptide(L)'
;MFALLPLARSLFKKIDLSWHLIQSPLWLGIATFTMTILPGTPSIQNVIPIQYLNTSLTAAAIPSVLGAISCVIFGLFYMKHCLNKSLAKGETYATYALDTSEVIEERELPQFLPSIAPLASLIVIALAGSILGSEFVKKNIIYIALLVAILLAVVLFKRFIAEPLKTINLGAVASISPIFATGSAVAFGSVVVTSVGFNVFSKLILNLPGNPLISLTVLTSSITAITGSSSGSLGIVLPNFAQFYLDKGVEPEMIHRVSAIASNIFTVVPQSGVLLTFLALTGLTHKTGFKETFISVAGSTSIALVVIILSNMVLH
;
A
#
# COMPACT_ATOMS: atom_id res chain seq x y z
N MET A 1 6.85 -7.23 -3.57
CA MET A 1 7.74 -6.87 -4.70
C MET A 1 8.81 -7.93 -4.92
N PHE A 2 9.72 -8.16 -3.96
CA PHE A 2 10.85 -9.10 -4.08
C PHE A 2 10.46 -10.51 -4.57
N ALA A 3 9.40 -11.11 -4.03
CA ALA A 3 8.96 -12.45 -4.45
C ALA A 3 8.22 -12.47 -5.81
N LEU A 4 7.58 -11.35 -6.20
CA LEU A 4 6.70 -11.31 -7.38
C LEU A 4 7.45 -10.95 -8.66
N LEU A 5 8.53 -10.17 -8.56
CA LEU A 5 9.25 -9.69 -9.74
C LEU A 5 9.92 -10.82 -10.56
N PRO A 6 10.59 -11.83 -9.95
CA PRO A 6 11.18 -12.93 -10.72
C PRO A 6 10.11 -13.74 -11.48
N LEU A 7 8.99 -14.05 -10.82
CA LEU A 7 7.83 -14.70 -11.43
C LEU A 7 7.28 -13.88 -12.61
N ALA A 8 7.13 -12.57 -12.41
CA ALA A 8 6.65 -11.67 -13.43
C ALA A 8 7.60 -11.57 -14.64
N ARG A 9 8.93 -11.51 -14.42
CA ARG A 9 9.93 -11.48 -15.50
C ARG A 9 9.79 -12.69 -16.41
N SER A 10 9.69 -13.89 -15.83
CA SER A 10 9.51 -15.11 -16.62
C SER A 10 8.20 -15.12 -17.40
N LEU A 11 7.10 -14.66 -16.80
CA LEU A 11 5.81 -14.61 -17.48
C LEU A 11 5.85 -13.62 -18.64
N PHE A 12 6.28 -12.38 -18.39
CA PHE A 12 6.37 -11.31 -19.39
C PHE A 12 7.28 -11.68 -20.55
N LYS A 13 8.43 -12.34 -20.26
CA LYS A 13 9.34 -12.87 -21.29
C LYS A 13 8.67 -13.95 -22.14
N LYS A 14 7.89 -14.85 -21.53
CA LYS A 14 7.21 -15.95 -22.24
C LYS A 14 6.10 -15.46 -23.18
N ILE A 15 5.40 -14.39 -22.80
CA ILE A 15 4.30 -13.81 -23.60
C ILE A 15 4.75 -12.59 -24.42
N ASP A 16 6.05 -12.28 -24.42
CA ASP A 16 6.71 -11.15 -25.08
C ASP A 16 6.05 -9.78 -24.86
N LEU A 17 5.56 -9.53 -23.64
CA LEU A 17 5.04 -8.22 -23.27
C LEU A 17 6.14 -7.30 -22.76
N SER A 18 6.04 -6.03 -23.15
CA SER A 18 6.94 -4.96 -22.72
C SER A 18 7.11 -4.89 -21.20
N TRP A 19 8.36 -4.97 -20.72
CA TRP A 19 8.66 -5.11 -19.29
C TRP A 19 8.13 -3.95 -18.44
N HIS A 20 8.10 -2.72 -18.97
CA HIS A 20 7.59 -1.56 -18.22
C HIS A 20 6.14 -1.73 -17.75
N LEU A 21 5.32 -2.52 -18.46
CA LEU A 21 3.91 -2.76 -18.12
C LEU A 21 3.75 -3.51 -16.78
N ILE A 22 4.81 -4.11 -16.20
CA ILE A 22 4.75 -4.75 -14.88
C ILE A 22 4.26 -3.83 -13.78
N GLN A 23 4.45 -2.52 -13.95
CA GLN A 23 4.01 -1.53 -12.97
C GLN A 23 2.50 -1.58 -12.73
N SER A 24 1.68 -1.67 -13.78
CA SER A 24 0.23 -1.59 -13.64
C SER A 24 -0.36 -2.73 -12.77
N PRO A 25 -0.15 -4.03 -13.07
CA PRO A 25 -0.70 -5.12 -12.26
C PRO A 25 -0.08 -5.19 -10.87
N LEU A 26 1.22 -4.88 -10.75
CA LEU A 26 1.89 -4.96 -9.45
C LEU A 26 1.40 -3.85 -8.51
N TRP A 27 1.38 -2.59 -8.94
CA TRP A 27 0.95 -1.47 -8.10
C TRP A 27 -0.54 -1.48 -7.80
N LEU A 28 -1.37 -1.86 -8.79
CA LEU A 28 -2.79 -2.09 -8.56
C LEU A 28 -3.01 -3.17 -7.49
N GLY A 29 -2.21 -4.24 -7.53
CA GLY A 29 -2.28 -5.29 -6.51
C GLY A 29 -1.85 -4.78 -5.14
N ILE A 30 -0.58 -4.38 -5.00
CA ILE A 30 0.06 -4.23 -3.68
C ILE A 30 -0.22 -2.89 -2.99
N ALA A 31 -0.64 -1.87 -3.74
CA ALA A 31 -0.64 -0.49 -3.26
C ALA A 31 -1.97 0.23 -3.50
N THR A 32 -3.09 -0.48 -3.71
CA THR A 32 -4.40 0.17 -3.80
C THR A 32 -5.43 -0.57 -2.98
N PHE A 33 -6.25 -1.43 -3.59
CA PHE A 33 -7.40 -2.04 -2.93
C PHE A 33 -6.99 -3.03 -1.84
N THR A 34 -5.90 -3.77 -2.02
CA THR A 34 -5.35 -4.65 -0.97
C THR A 34 -4.47 -3.94 0.05
N MET A 35 -4.25 -2.63 -0.09
CA MET A 35 -3.42 -1.86 0.85
C MET A 35 -4.28 -1.01 1.76
N THR A 36 -5.27 -0.27 1.24
CA THR A 36 -6.00 0.73 2.04
C THR A 36 -7.52 0.65 1.92
N ILE A 37 -8.05 0.01 0.88
CA ILE A 37 -9.47 0.12 0.57
C ILE A 37 -10.28 -1.06 1.12
N LEU A 38 -9.88 -2.31 0.83
CA LEU A 38 -10.68 -3.47 1.24
C LEU A 38 -10.78 -3.60 2.77
N PRO A 39 -11.98 -3.84 3.32
CA PRO A 39 -12.16 -4.05 4.73
C PRO A 39 -11.48 -5.37 5.16
N GLY A 40 -10.87 -5.37 6.35
CA GLY A 40 -10.16 -6.53 6.88
C GLY A 40 -8.73 -6.69 6.35
N THR A 41 -8.25 -5.79 5.50
CA THR A 41 -6.87 -5.80 5.02
C THR A 41 -5.88 -5.66 6.20
N PRO A 42 -4.96 -6.61 6.41
CA PRO A 42 -4.00 -6.57 7.52
C PRO A 42 -2.77 -5.72 7.16
N SER A 43 -2.99 -4.49 6.70
CA SER A 43 -1.92 -3.55 6.36
C SER A 43 -1.75 -2.51 7.47
N ILE A 44 -0.54 -1.98 7.61
CA ILE A 44 -0.23 -0.98 8.64
C ILE A 44 -1.11 0.27 8.50
N GLN A 45 -1.52 0.62 7.28
CA GLN A 45 -2.38 1.77 6.99
C GLN A 45 -3.79 1.62 7.58
N ASN A 46 -4.28 0.39 7.74
CA ASN A 46 -5.56 0.10 8.40
C ASN A 46 -5.39 -0.08 9.92
N VAL A 47 -4.17 -0.25 10.41
CA VAL A 47 -3.89 -0.51 11.83
C VAL A 47 -3.59 0.77 12.59
N ILE A 48 -2.90 1.72 11.96
CA ILE A 48 -2.62 3.03 12.57
C ILE A 48 -3.91 3.71 13.06
N PRO A 49 -5.02 3.77 12.28
CA PRO A 49 -6.22 4.46 12.73
C PRO A 49 -6.92 3.81 13.93
N ILE A 50 -6.79 2.49 14.11
CA ILE A 50 -7.34 1.78 15.27
C ILE A 50 -6.83 2.39 16.58
N GLN A 51 -5.57 2.82 16.61
CA GLN A 51 -4.93 3.37 17.82
C GLN A 51 -5.51 4.71 18.27
N TYR A 52 -6.11 5.47 17.34
CA TYR A 52 -6.60 6.83 17.58
C TYR A 52 -8.13 6.93 17.59
N LEU A 53 -8.80 6.00 16.90
CA LEU A 53 -10.24 6.06 16.65
C LEU A 53 -11.00 4.93 17.34
N ASN A 54 -10.30 3.97 17.95
CA ASN A 54 -10.88 2.77 18.58
C ASN A 54 -11.81 1.98 17.64
N THR A 55 -11.41 1.91 16.37
CA THR A 55 -12.12 1.22 15.28
C THR A 55 -11.51 -0.16 15.03
N SER A 56 -11.90 -0.84 13.95
CA SER A 56 -11.37 -2.16 13.57
C SER A 56 -10.88 -2.19 12.12
N LEU A 57 -10.23 -3.28 11.69
CA LEU A 57 -9.79 -3.43 10.28
C LEU A 57 -10.96 -3.41 9.28
N THR A 58 -12.17 -3.74 9.75
CA THR A 58 -13.40 -3.76 8.95
C THR A 58 -14.12 -2.41 8.92
N ALA A 59 -13.42 -1.32 9.28
CA ALA A 59 -13.97 0.02 9.31
C ALA A 59 -14.68 0.43 8.02
N ALA A 60 -15.89 1.01 8.16
CA ALA A 60 -16.73 1.46 7.05
C ALA A 60 -16.84 0.41 5.91
N ALA A 61 -17.12 -0.86 6.25
CA ALA A 61 -17.02 -1.98 5.32
C ALA A 61 -17.83 -1.82 4.03
N ILE A 62 -19.07 -1.34 4.11
CA ILE A 62 -19.94 -1.20 2.93
C ILE A 62 -19.38 -0.14 1.96
N PRO A 63 -19.12 1.12 2.38
CA PRO A 63 -18.42 2.08 1.52
C PRO A 63 -17.11 1.54 0.95
N SER A 64 -16.33 0.82 1.77
CA SER A 64 -15.05 0.25 1.40
C SER A 64 -15.15 -0.77 0.26
N VAL A 65 -16.17 -1.63 0.28
CA VAL A 65 -16.41 -2.58 -0.82
C VAL A 65 -16.75 -1.84 -2.11
N LEU A 66 -17.60 -0.82 -2.05
CA LEU A 66 -17.95 -0.01 -3.23
C LEU A 66 -16.72 0.73 -3.79
N GLY A 67 -15.89 1.31 -2.91
CA GLY A 67 -14.62 1.92 -3.28
C GLY A 67 -13.61 0.92 -3.87
N ALA A 68 -13.57 -0.31 -3.36
CA ALA A 68 -12.68 -1.35 -3.89
C ALA A 68 -13.12 -1.78 -5.29
N ILE A 69 -14.43 -1.94 -5.52
CA ILE A 69 -14.97 -2.26 -6.84
C ILE A 69 -14.61 -1.15 -7.84
N SER A 70 -14.80 0.12 -7.50
CA SER A 70 -14.48 1.23 -8.40
C SER A 70 -12.97 1.36 -8.65
N CYS A 71 -12.13 1.13 -7.63
CA CYS A 71 -10.68 1.04 -7.76
C CYS A 71 -10.26 -0.04 -8.77
N VAL A 72 -10.80 -1.26 -8.63
CA VAL A 72 -10.48 -2.39 -9.51
C VAL A 72 -10.95 -2.12 -10.94
N ILE A 73 -12.17 -1.60 -11.13
CA ILE A 73 -12.69 -1.25 -12.45
C ILE A 73 -11.76 -0.26 -13.15
N PHE A 74 -11.39 0.84 -12.48
CA PHE A 74 -10.48 1.83 -13.05
C PHE A 74 -9.09 1.24 -13.30
N GLY A 75 -8.56 0.47 -12.36
CA GLY A 75 -7.25 -0.16 -12.47
C GLY A 75 -7.15 -1.09 -13.67
N LEU A 76 -8.15 -1.95 -13.88
CA LEU A 76 -8.22 -2.85 -15.04
C LEU A 76 -8.41 -2.09 -16.35
N PHE A 77 -9.23 -1.03 -16.35
CA PHE A 77 -9.38 -0.16 -17.51
C PHE A 77 -8.05 0.50 -17.89
N TYR A 78 -7.34 1.10 -16.92
CA TYR A 78 -6.07 1.77 -17.16
C TYR A 78 -4.98 0.77 -17.58
N MET A 79 -4.94 -0.42 -16.97
CA MET A 79 -4.04 -1.50 -17.38
C MET A 79 -4.25 -1.89 -18.84
N LYS A 80 -5.51 -2.07 -19.26
CA LYS A 80 -5.85 -2.36 -20.66
C LYS A 80 -5.44 -1.22 -21.59
N HIS A 81 -5.61 0.02 -21.16
CA HIS A 81 -5.16 1.19 -21.92
C HIS A 81 -3.63 1.20 -22.12
N CYS A 82 -2.85 0.96 -21.06
CA CYS A 82 -1.39 0.85 -21.15
C CYS A 82 -0.95 -0.30 -22.07
N LEU A 83 -1.59 -1.46 -21.94
CA LEU A 83 -1.32 -2.63 -22.79
C LEU A 83 -1.54 -2.30 -24.27
N ASN A 84 -2.72 -1.78 -24.62
CA ASN A 84 -3.06 -1.44 -26.01
C ASN A 84 -2.08 -0.41 -26.61
N LYS A 85 -1.66 0.57 -25.80
CA LYS A 85 -0.69 1.58 -26.22
C LYS A 85 0.70 0.99 -26.47
N SER A 86 1.13 0.05 -25.64
CA SER A 86 2.41 -0.66 -25.80
C SER A 86 2.41 -1.53 -27.06
N LEU A 87 1.33 -2.30 -27.27
CA LEU A 87 1.12 -3.12 -28.47
C LEU A 87 1.09 -2.28 -29.75
N ALA A 88 0.39 -1.13 -29.74
CA ALA A 88 0.32 -0.24 -30.90
C ALA A 88 1.68 0.36 -31.31
N LYS A 89 2.65 0.42 -30.38
CA LYS A 89 4.02 0.85 -30.66
C LYS A 89 4.96 -0.29 -31.04
N GLY A 90 4.50 -1.55 -30.98
CA GLY A 90 5.33 -2.73 -31.20
C GLY A 90 6.39 -2.96 -30.12
N GLU A 91 6.14 -2.52 -28.88
CA GLU A 91 7.08 -2.76 -27.77
C GLU A 91 7.03 -4.24 -27.33
N THR A 92 8.21 -4.82 -27.10
CA THR A 92 8.43 -6.21 -26.69
C THR A 92 9.09 -6.29 -25.32
N TYR A 93 9.22 -7.49 -24.74
CA TYR A 93 9.87 -7.67 -23.43
C TYR A 93 11.25 -6.98 -23.35
N ALA A 94 12.07 -7.15 -24.39
CA ALA A 94 13.43 -6.63 -24.48
C ALA A 94 13.50 -5.09 -24.58
N THR A 95 12.38 -4.39 -24.84
CA THR A 95 12.39 -2.93 -25.05
C THR A 95 12.82 -2.16 -23.80
N TYR A 96 12.46 -2.67 -22.61
CA TYR A 96 12.77 -2.04 -21.31
C TYR A 96 13.37 -3.02 -20.29
N ALA A 97 13.51 -4.29 -20.63
CA ALA A 97 14.16 -5.25 -19.76
C ALA A 97 15.68 -5.02 -19.80
N LEU A 98 16.30 -5.00 -18.61
CA LEU A 98 17.74 -5.20 -18.51
C LEU A 98 18.05 -6.66 -18.80
N ASP A 99 19.15 -6.94 -19.51
CA ASP A 99 19.71 -8.29 -19.69
C ASP A 99 20.20 -8.82 -18.34
N THR A 100 19.23 -9.30 -17.56
CA THR A 100 19.44 -9.95 -16.28
C THR A 100 18.93 -11.36 -16.46
N SER A 101 19.86 -12.27 -16.75
CA SER A 101 19.62 -13.70 -16.88
C SER A 101 19.29 -14.27 -15.50
N GLU A 102 18.09 -14.01 -14.98
CA GLU A 102 17.57 -14.77 -13.85
C GLU A 102 17.22 -16.16 -14.36
N VAL A 103 18.17 -17.09 -14.22
CA VAL A 103 17.93 -18.51 -14.46
C VAL A 103 17.02 -18.99 -13.33
N ILE A 104 15.79 -19.37 -13.66
CA ILE A 104 14.93 -20.10 -12.73
C ILE A 104 15.55 -21.50 -12.61
N GLU A 105 16.27 -21.74 -11.52
CA GLU A 105 16.76 -23.08 -11.20
C GLU A 105 15.57 -24.01 -10.96
N GLU A 106 15.54 -25.14 -11.67
CA GLU A 106 14.60 -26.22 -11.36
C GLU A 106 14.95 -26.81 -10.00
N ARG A 107 14.00 -26.70 -9.06
CA ARG A 107 14.13 -27.19 -7.69
C ARG A 107 12.86 -27.88 -7.25
N GLU A 108 12.98 -28.82 -6.31
CA GLU A 108 11.80 -29.39 -5.66
C GLU A 108 11.02 -28.29 -4.93
N LEU A 109 9.71 -28.23 -5.17
CA LEU A 109 8.83 -27.22 -4.60
C LEU A 109 8.04 -27.80 -3.42
N PRO A 110 7.79 -27.00 -2.37
CA PRO A 110 6.89 -27.40 -1.30
C PRO A 110 5.47 -27.61 -1.85
N GLN A 111 4.71 -28.49 -1.18
CA GLN A 111 3.31 -28.71 -1.51
C GLN A 111 2.49 -27.41 -1.35
N PHE A 112 1.36 -27.34 -2.06
CA PHE A 112 0.52 -26.14 -2.12
C PHE A 112 0.00 -25.69 -0.74
N LEU A 113 -0.53 -26.61 0.08
CA LEU A 113 -1.10 -26.27 1.39
C LEU A 113 -0.06 -25.68 2.36
N PRO A 114 1.12 -26.29 2.58
CA PRO A 114 2.22 -25.67 3.33
C PRO A 114 2.65 -24.31 2.77
N SER A 115 2.57 -24.11 1.46
CA SER A 115 2.95 -22.85 0.80
C SER A 115 2.03 -21.68 1.17
N ILE A 116 0.74 -21.96 1.37
CA ILE A 116 -0.27 -20.95 1.73
C ILE A 116 -0.38 -20.75 3.24
N ALA A 117 -0.05 -21.77 4.03
CA ALA A 117 -0.25 -21.76 5.49
C ALA A 117 0.32 -20.51 6.20
N PRO A 118 1.56 -20.03 5.92
CA PRO A 118 2.06 -18.78 6.50
C PRO A 118 1.19 -17.57 6.20
N LEU A 119 0.77 -17.39 4.95
CA LEU A 119 -0.08 -16.27 4.53
C LEU A 119 -1.48 -16.37 5.15
N ALA A 120 -2.08 -17.56 5.13
CA ALA A 120 -3.38 -17.79 5.77
C ALA A 120 -3.32 -17.51 7.28
N SER A 121 -2.25 -17.95 7.96
CA SER A 121 -2.06 -17.71 9.39
C SER A 121 -1.96 -16.21 9.70
N LEU A 122 -1.23 -15.45 8.87
CA LEU A 122 -1.14 -14.01 8.99
C LEU A 122 -2.52 -13.35 8.92
N ILE A 123 -3.31 -13.71 7.91
CA ILE A 123 -4.63 -13.12 7.69
C ILE A 123 -5.57 -13.47 8.86
N VAL A 124 -5.62 -14.74 9.26
CA VAL A 124 -6.48 -15.21 10.34
C VAL A 124 -6.13 -14.53 11.67
N ILE A 125 -4.83 -14.49 12.02
CA ILE A 125 -4.38 -13.86 13.27
C ILE A 125 -4.67 -12.36 13.23
N ALA A 126 -4.41 -11.69 12.10
CA ALA A 126 -4.63 -10.26 11.98
C ALA A 126 -6.11 -9.87 12.14
N LEU A 127 -7.01 -10.59 11.47
CA LEU A 127 -8.44 -10.38 11.59
C LEU A 127 -8.94 -10.69 13.00
N ALA A 128 -8.63 -11.89 13.51
CA ALA A 128 -9.08 -12.32 14.83
C ALA A 128 -8.59 -11.39 15.94
N GLY A 129 -7.31 -11.00 15.93
CA GLY A 129 -6.74 -10.11 16.93
C GLY A 129 -7.21 -8.66 16.81
N SER A 130 -7.63 -8.21 15.63
CA SER A 130 -8.24 -6.87 15.48
C SER A 130 -9.64 -6.78 16.08
N ILE A 131 -10.38 -7.89 16.11
CA ILE A 131 -11.76 -7.96 16.60
C ILE A 131 -11.80 -8.36 18.07
N LEU A 132 -11.11 -9.45 18.42
CA LEU A 132 -11.18 -10.11 19.73
C LEU A 132 -9.99 -9.78 20.65
N GLY A 133 -8.96 -9.11 20.12
CA GLY A 133 -7.76 -8.81 20.88
C GLY A 133 -8.00 -7.78 21.99
N SER A 134 -7.18 -7.86 23.04
CA SER A 134 -7.05 -6.76 23.99
C SER A 134 -6.52 -5.50 23.31
N GLU A 135 -6.62 -4.34 23.96
CA GLU A 135 -6.08 -3.08 23.45
C GLU A 135 -4.60 -3.18 23.05
N PHE A 136 -3.80 -3.93 23.81
CA PHE A 136 -2.40 -4.21 23.46
C PHE A 136 -2.27 -5.02 22.17
N VAL A 137 -3.11 -6.05 22.01
CA VAL A 137 -3.09 -6.93 20.83
C VAL A 137 -3.51 -6.15 19.60
N LYS A 138 -4.62 -5.40 19.65
CA LYS A 138 -5.11 -4.61 18.50
C LYS A 138 -4.05 -3.65 17.97
N LYS A 139 -3.33 -2.97 18.85
CA LYS A 139 -2.26 -2.01 18.48
C LYS A 139 -1.05 -2.69 17.82
N ASN A 140 -0.72 -3.91 18.25
CA ASN A 140 0.48 -4.62 17.83
C ASN A 140 0.19 -5.82 16.91
N ILE A 141 -1.04 -5.96 16.42
CA ILE A 141 -1.50 -7.21 15.82
C ILE A 141 -0.70 -7.62 14.58
N ILE A 142 -0.27 -6.64 13.77
CA ILE A 142 0.52 -6.90 12.58
C ILE A 142 1.90 -7.46 12.91
N TYR A 143 2.54 -6.97 13.98
CA TYR A 143 3.85 -7.49 14.41
C TYR A 143 3.72 -8.96 14.86
N ILE A 144 2.67 -9.26 15.62
CA ILE A 144 2.38 -10.62 16.09
C ILE A 144 2.09 -11.54 14.90
N ALA A 145 1.19 -11.13 13.99
CA ALA A 145 0.81 -11.90 12.81
C ALA A 145 2.00 -12.17 11.87
N LEU A 146 2.84 -11.16 11.61
CA LEU A 146 4.05 -11.29 10.80
C LEU A 146 5.07 -12.23 11.45
N LEU A 147 5.33 -12.09 12.75
CA LEU A 147 6.29 -12.94 13.46
C LEU A 147 5.86 -14.41 13.41
N VAL A 148 4.59 -14.70 13.69
CA VAL A 148 4.06 -16.08 13.62
C VAL A 148 4.15 -16.63 12.20
N ALA A 149 3.80 -15.84 11.18
CA ALA A 149 3.88 -16.27 9.79
C ALA A 149 5.34 -16.53 9.35
N ILE A 150 6.29 -15.70 9.76
CA ILE A 150 7.72 -15.89 9.49
C ILE A 150 8.23 -17.17 10.16
N LEU A 151 7.92 -17.38 11.44
CA LEU A 151 8.32 -18.59 12.17
C LEU A 151 7.73 -19.85 11.53
N LEU A 152 6.45 -19.80 11.15
CA LEU A 152 5.80 -20.90 10.45
C LEU A 152 6.45 -21.19 9.09
N ALA A 153 6.78 -20.16 8.31
CA ALA A 153 7.49 -20.31 7.05
C ALA A 153 8.87 -20.95 7.24
N VAL A 154 9.63 -20.54 8.27
CA VAL A 154 10.92 -21.15 8.61
C VAL A 154 10.76 -22.63 8.95
N VAL A 155 9.76 -23.00 9.75
CA VAL A 155 9.51 -24.40 10.13
C VAL A 155 9.10 -25.25 8.94
N LEU A 156 8.17 -24.76 8.11
CA LEU A 156 7.63 -25.50 6.96
C LEU A 156 8.64 -25.63 5.82
N PHE A 157 9.45 -24.59 5.57
CA PHE A 157 10.33 -24.55 4.41
C PHE A 157 11.80 -24.82 4.72
N LYS A 158 12.17 -25.15 5.96
CA LYS A 158 13.57 -25.45 6.33
C LYS A 158 14.27 -26.47 5.43
N ARG A 159 13.53 -27.45 4.89
CA ARG A 159 14.07 -28.49 3.99
C ARG A 159 14.30 -28.00 2.56
N PHE A 160 13.65 -26.90 2.17
CA PHE A 160 13.73 -26.30 0.83
C PHE A 160 14.67 -25.09 0.77
N ILE A 161 15.26 -24.69 1.91
CA ILE A 161 16.18 -23.57 2.02
C ILE A 161 17.58 -24.13 2.30
N ALA A 162 18.46 -24.08 1.29
CA ALA A 162 19.81 -24.63 1.39
C ALA A 162 20.66 -23.94 2.48
N GLU A 163 20.56 -22.60 2.60
CA GLU A 163 21.35 -21.80 3.54
C GLU A 163 20.45 -20.88 4.41
N PRO A 164 19.71 -21.42 5.40
CA PRO A 164 18.68 -20.66 6.13
C PRO A 164 19.18 -19.37 6.79
N LEU A 165 20.34 -19.41 7.45
CA LEU A 165 20.94 -18.24 8.09
C LEU A 165 21.32 -17.16 7.06
N LYS A 166 21.88 -17.57 5.92
CA LYS A 166 22.23 -16.64 4.84
C LYS A 166 20.98 -16.02 4.23
N THR A 167 19.92 -16.79 4.01
CA THR A 167 18.63 -16.27 3.51
C THR A 167 18.04 -15.23 4.47
N ILE A 168 18.06 -15.50 5.78
CA ILE A 168 17.60 -14.55 6.80
C ILE A 168 18.46 -13.28 6.79
N ASN A 169 19.80 -13.42 6.74
CA ASN A 169 20.72 -12.29 6.69
C ASN A 169 20.52 -11.42 5.43
N LEU A 170 20.32 -12.04 4.26
CA LEU A 170 20.00 -11.34 3.02
C LEU A 170 18.69 -10.55 3.14
N GLY A 171 17.66 -11.15 3.74
CA GLY A 171 16.39 -10.46 4.01
C GLY A 171 16.57 -9.27 4.96
N ALA A 172 17.33 -9.44 6.03
CA ALA A 172 17.63 -8.37 6.99
C ALA A 172 18.36 -7.19 6.31
N VAL A 173 19.42 -7.46 5.54
CA VAL A 173 20.18 -6.44 4.82
C VAL A 173 19.32 -5.75 3.75
N ALA A 174 18.53 -6.51 2.98
CA ALA A 174 17.64 -5.97 1.94
C ALA A 174 16.56 -5.05 2.51
N SER A 175 16.19 -5.20 3.79
CA SER A 175 15.19 -4.36 4.46
C SER A 175 15.72 -2.99 4.90
N ILE A 176 17.04 -2.82 5.04
CA ILE A 176 17.67 -1.61 5.59
C ILE A 176 17.29 -0.38 4.77
N SER A 177 17.51 -0.41 3.45
CA SER A 177 17.26 0.75 2.58
C SER A 177 15.78 1.19 2.59
N PRO A 178 14.79 0.29 2.41
CA PRO A 178 13.38 0.65 2.56
C PRO A 178 13.04 1.23 3.93
N ILE A 179 13.55 0.65 5.03
CA ILE A 179 13.30 1.14 6.39
C ILE A 179 13.84 2.56 6.57
N PHE A 180 15.09 2.81 6.16
CA PHE A 180 15.69 4.15 6.23
C PHE A 180 14.93 5.17 5.38
N ALA A 181 14.56 4.80 4.15
CA ALA A 181 13.80 5.68 3.27
C ALA A 181 12.45 6.07 3.89
N THR A 182 11.68 5.09 4.40
CA THR A 182 10.39 5.35 5.05
C THR A 182 10.55 6.13 6.35
N GLY A 183 11.51 5.77 7.21
CA GLY A 183 11.75 6.46 8.49
C GLY A 183 12.16 7.92 8.30
N SER A 184 13.05 8.19 7.33
CA SER A 184 13.52 9.55 7.02
C SER A 184 12.39 10.43 6.49
N ALA A 185 11.53 9.86 5.64
CA ALA A 185 10.31 10.48 5.14
C ALA A 185 9.36 10.92 6.27
N VAL A 186 9.12 10.03 7.26
CA VAL A 186 8.27 10.35 8.42
C VAL A 186 8.91 11.41 9.32
N ALA A 187 10.21 11.30 9.57
CA ALA A 187 10.96 12.27 10.38
C ALA A 187 10.89 13.67 9.75
N PHE A 188 11.14 13.78 8.44
CA PHE A 188 10.99 15.03 7.70
C PHE A 188 9.58 15.60 7.82
N GLY A 189 8.54 14.80 7.57
CA GLY A 189 7.15 15.26 7.69
C GLY A 189 6.79 15.75 9.09
N SER A 190 7.30 15.08 10.13
CA SER A 190 7.07 15.45 11.53
C SER A 190 7.65 16.82 11.87
N VAL A 191 8.80 17.18 11.29
CA VAL A 191 9.39 18.52 11.42
C VAL A 191 8.59 19.54 10.61
N VAL A 192 8.17 19.19 9.39
CA VAL A 192 7.38 20.10 8.53
C VAL A 192 6.09 20.53 9.23
N VAL A 193 5.39 19.62 9.91
CA VAL A 193 4.13 19.97 10.59
C VAL A 193 4.30 20.86 11.83
N THR A 194 5.50 20.95 12.39
CA THR A 194 5.81 21.90 13.48
C THR A 194 6.14 23.31 12.99
N SER A 195 6.28 23.50 11.67
CA SER A 195 6.64 24.78 11.10
C SER A 195 5.48 25.79 11.13
N VAL A 196 5.82 27.08 11.20
CA VAL A 196 4.84 28.18 11.14
C VAL A 196 4.04 28.15 9.84
N GLY A 197 4.70 27.83 8.72
CA GLY A 197 4.04 27.75 7.41
C GLY A 197 2.97 26.65 7.36
N PHE A 198 3.20 25.53 8.05
CA PHE A 198 2.22 24.45 8.09
C PHE A 198 0.95 24.84 8.84
N ASN A 199 1.03 25.68 9.87
CA ASN A 199 -0.17 26.17 10.57
C ASN A 199 -1.09 27.01 9.69
N VAL A 200 -0.52 27.79 8.76
CA VAL A 200 -1.30 28.54 7.77
C VAL A 200 -1.96 27.57 6.80
N PHE A 201 -1.19 26.62 6.30
CA PHE A 201 -1.64 25.60 5.36
C PHE A 201 -2.77 24.73 5.93
N SER A 202 -2.61 24.21 7.16
CA SER A 202 -3.61 23.35 7.80
C SER A 202 -4.88 24.12 8.09
N LYS A 203 -4.81 25.38 8.56
CA LYS A 203 -5.99 26.23 8.77
C LYS A 203 -6.80 26.45 7.49
N LEU A 204 -6.15 26.64 6.34
CA LEU A 204 -6.86 26.77 5.06
C LEU A 204 -7.64 25.49 4.73
N ILE A 205 -7.03 24.32 4.94
CA ILE A 205 -7.68 23.03 4.66
C ILE A 205 -8.83 22.76 5.64
N LEU A 206 -8.62 22.98 6.94
CA LEU A 206 -9.62 22.70 7.97
C LEU A 206 -10.88 23.59 7.85
N ASN A 207 -10.74 24.76 7.22
CA ASN A 207 -11.83 25.70 6.93
C ASN A 207 -12.44 25.55 5.52
N LEU A 208 -12.06 24.52 4.75
CA LEU A 208 -12.71 24.25 3.48
C LEU A 208 -14.23 24.05 3.69
N PRO A 209 -15.09 24.73 2.90
CA PRO A 209 -16.53 24.56 3.01
C PRO A 209 -16.95 23.17 2.51
N GLY A 210 -18.04 22.65 3.07
CA GLY A 210 -18.64 21.38 2.66
C GLY A 210 -18.33 20.20 3.61
N ASN A 211 -18.32 18.99 3.06
CA ASN A 211 -18.21 17.75 3.84
C ASN A 211 -16.81 17.65 4.50
N PRO A 212 -16.71 17.47 5.84
CA PRO A 212 -15.42 17.33 6.54
C PRO A 212 -14.53 16.20 6.01
N LEU A 213 -15.09 15.13 5.42
CA LEU A 213 -14.31 14.06 4.80
C LEU A 213 -13.50 14.55 3.59
N ILE A 214 -13.94 15.61 2.91
CA ILE A 214 -13.20 16.24 1.82
C ILE A 214 -11.97 16.95 2.37
N SER A 215 -12.10 17.72 3.45
CA SER A 215 -10.92 18.37 4.05
C SER A 215 -9.95 17.35 4.66
N LEU A 216 -10.46 16.26 5.27
CA LEU A 216 -9.63 15.16 5.74
C LEU A 216 -8.83 14.51 4.60
N THR A 217 -9.49 14.32 3.45
CA THR A 217 -8.87 13.79 2.23
C THR A 217 -7.74 14.68 1.77
N VAL A 218 -7.99 15.99 1.62
CA VAL A 218 -7.00 16.96 1.16
C VAL A 218 -5.83 17.01 2.13
N LEU A 219 -6.10 17.13 3.43
CA LEU A 219 -5.08 17.16 4.47
C LEU A 219 -4.18 15.92 4.41
N THR A 220 -4.78 14.73 4.43
CA THR A 220 -4.03 13.47 4.47
C THR A 220 -3.24 13.23 3.20
N SER A 221 -3.82 13.53 2.03
CA SER A 221 -3.13 13.40 0.75
C SER A 221 -1.95 14.37 0.68
N SER A 222 -2.11 15.61 1.13
CA SER A 222 -1.02 16.60 1.14
C SER A 222 0.14 16.20 2.05
N ILE A 223 -0.15 15.72 3.27
CA ILE A 223 0.92 15.19 4.15
C ILE A 223 1.61 14.00 3.50
N THR A 224 0.85 13.15 2.81
CA THR A 224 1.44 12.03 2.05
C THR A 224 2.34 12.53 0.93
N ALA A 225 1.96 13.57 0.19
CA ALA A 225 2.79 14.14 -0.86
C ALA A 225 4.12 14.71 -0.32
N ILE A 226 4.09 15.30 0.88
CA ILE A 226 5.28 15.83 1.57
C ILE A 226 6.17 14.68 2.05
N THR A 227 5.57 13.71 2.74
CA THR A 227 6.31 12.59 3.35
C THR A 227 6.75 11.54 2.34
N GLY A 228 6.00 11.33 1.26
CA GLY A 228 6.16 10.17 0.37
C GLY A 228 5.86 8.83 1.06
N SER A 229 5.04 8.82 2.12
CA SER A 229 4.73 7.62 2.90
C SER A 229 3.29 7.63 3.44
N SER A 230 2.46 6.66 3.03
CA SER A 230 1.10 6.48 3.59
C SER A 230 1.11 6.34 5.12
N SER A 231 1.94 5.43 5.63
CA SER A 231 1.99 5.12 7.06
C SER A 231 2.55 6.30 7.86
N GLY A 232 3.55 7.00 7.32
CA GLY A 232 4.08 8.22 7.91
C GLY A 232 3.03 9.33 7.98
N SER A 233 2.28 9.51 6.90
CA SER A 233 1.20 10.50 6.84
C SER A 233 0.11 10.22 7.88
N LEU A 234 -0.36 8.98 8.01
CA LEU A 234 -1.35 8.61 9.02
C LEU A 234 -0.83 8.83 10.44
N GLY A 235 0.44 8.49 10.70
CA GLY A 235 1.11 8.72 11.98
C GLY A 235 1.28 10.21 12.34
N ILE A 236 1.14 11.11 11.37
CA ILE A 236 1.13 12.57 11.57
C ILE A 236 -0.30 13.08 11.67
N VAL A 237 -1.18 12.68 10.76
CA VAL A 237 -2.52 13.28 10.62
C VAL A 237 -3.43 12.89 11.79
N LEU A 238 -3.51 11.61 12.12
CA LEU A 238 -4.47 11.13 13.11
C LEU A 238 -4.23 11.66 14.52
N PRO A 239 -3.00 11.64 15.09
CA PRO A 239 -2.80 12.21 16.43
C PRO A 239 -3.07 13.72 16.50
N ASN A 240 -2.89 14.45 15.40
CA ASN A 240 -3.02 15.90 15.40
C ASN A 240 -4.43 16.39 15.02
N PHE A 241 -5.17 15.65 14.20
CA PHE A 241 -6.41 16.13 13.57
C PHE A 241 -7.62 15.21 13.72
N ALA A 242 -7.47 13.97 14.20
CA ALA A 242 -8.63 13.07 14.36
C ALA A 242 -9.71 13.68 15.25
N GLN A 243 -9.33 14.28 16.38
CA GLN A 243 -10.27 14.89 17.32
C GLN A 243 -11.09 16.02 16.67
N PHE A 244 -10.47 16.86 15.84
CA PHE A 244 -11.17 17.91 15.10
C PHE A 244 -12.31 17.37 14.24
N TYR A 245 -12.13 16.21 13.59
CA TYR A 245 -13.16 15.59 12.77
C TYR A 245 -14.24 14.90 13.61
N LEU A 246 -13.85 14.31 14.74
CA LEU A 246 -14.81 13.77 15.72
C LEU A 246 -15.71 14.87 16.30
N ASP A 247 -15.14 16.03 16.64
CA ASP A 247 -15.88 17.18 17.17
C ASP A 247 -16.85 17.77 16.13
N LYS A 248 -16.57 17.57 14.83
CA LYS A 248 -17.48 17.90 13.73
C LYS A 248 -18.55 16.83 13.46
N GLY A 249 -18.63 15.80 14.30
CA GLY A 249 -19.63 14.73 14.20
C GLY A 249 -19.34 13.68 13.13
N VAL A 250 -18.11 13.60 12.61
CA VAL A 250 -17.75 12.54 11.65
C VAL A 250 -17.56 11.23 12.40
N GLU A 251 -18.18 10.16 11.91
CA GLU A 251 -18.04 8.84 12.52
C GLU A 251 -16.57 8.35 12.51
N PRO A 252 -16.07 7.75 13.62
CA PRO A 252 -14.69 7.24 13.70
C PRO A 252 -14.34 6.26 12.57
N GLU A 253 -15.28 5.40 12.19
CA GLU A 253 -15.10 4.41 11.12
C GLU A 253 -14.88 5.07 9.74
N MET A 254 -15.53 6.22 9.50
CA MET A 254 -15.33 7.00 8.29
C MET A 254 -14.02 7.79 8.32
N ILE A 255 -13.63 8.34 9.46
CA ILE A 255 -12.31 8.98 9.61
C ILE A 255 -11.21 7.94 9.35
N HIS A 256 -11.35 6.72 9.89
CA HIS A 256 -10.43 5.61 9.64
C HIS A 256 -10.31 5.37 8.14
N ARG A 257 -11.43 5.07 7.48
CA ARG A 257 -11.39 4.63 6.08
C ARG A 257 -10.92 5.74 5.13
N VAL A 258 -11.44 6.95 5.30
CA VAL A 258 -11.07 8.09 4.44
C VAL A 258 -9.62 8.47 4.63
N SER A 259 -9.11 8.55 5.87
CA SER A 259 -7.69 8.83 6.10
C SER A 259 -6.79 7.74 5.52
N ALA A 260 -7.10 6.46 5.74
CA ALA A 260 -6.32 5.35 5.21
C ALA A 260 -6.22 5.41 3.67
N ILE A 261 -7.33 5.64 2.97
CA ILE A 261 -7.35 5.70 1.51
C ILE A 261 -6.72 6.99 0.99
N ALA A 262 -7.01 8.14 1.60
CA ALA A 262 -6.39 9.42 1.24
C ALA A 262 -4.87 9.39 1.41
N SER A 263 -4.36 8.66 2.41
CA SER A 263 -2.93 8.48 2.60
C SER A 263 -2.24 7.76 1.43
N ASN A 264 -3.00 7.12 0.56
CA ASN A 264 -2.47 6.39 -0.58
C ASN A 264 -2.40 7.21 -1.87
N ILE A 265 -3.23 8.27 -2.00
CA ILE A 265 -3.35 9.05 -3.24
C ILE A 265 -1.99 9.56 -3.74
N PHE A 266 -1.18 10.13 -2.85
CA PHE A 266 0.16 10.64 -3.20
C PHE A 266 1.28 9.82 -2.57
N THR A 267 1.08 8.52 -2.36
CA THR A 267 2.12 7.66 -1.80
C THR A 267 3.26 7.41 -2.78
N VAL A 268 2.98 7.40 -4.09
CA VAL A 268 3.98 7.15 -5.12
C VAL A 268 4.46 8.46 -5.76
N VAL A 269 4.95 9.39 -4.94
CA VAL A 269 5.64 10.60 -5.40
C VAL A 269 7.10 10.31 -5.79
N PRO A 270 7.79 11.17 -6.58
CA PRO A 270 9.12 10.88 -7.10
C PRO A 270 10.18 10.50 -6.05
N GLN A 271 10.08 11.08 -4.85
CA GLN A 271 10.95 10.84 -3.70
C GLN A 271 10.52 9.66 -2.81
N SER A 272 9.40 9.00 -3.12
CA SER A 272 8.87 7.90 -2.32
C SER A 272 9.83 6.71 -2.30
N GLY A 273 10.20 6.26 -1.10
CA GLY A 273 11.14 5.14 -0.93
C GLY A 273 10.67 3.85 -1.59
N VAL A 274 9.36 3.57 -1.57
CA VAL A 274 8.79 2.36 -2.20
C VAL A 274 8.85 2.44 -3.73
N LEU A 275 8.70 3.63 -4.31
CA LEU A 275 8.90 3.85 -5.75
C LEU A 275 10.37 3.65 -6.12
N LEU A 276 11.30 4.25 -5.39
CA LEU A 276 12.73 4.11 -5.65
C LEU A 276 13.18 2.65 -5.56
N THR A 277 12.67 1.91 -4.57
CA THR A 277 12.90 0.47 -4.45
C THR A 277 12.34 -0.29 -5.64
N PHE A 278 11.11 0.01 -6.07
CA PHE A 278 10.50 -0.63 -7.23
C PHE A 278 11.29 -0.39 -8.52
N LEU A 279 11.71 0.86 -8.77
CA LEU A 279 12.51 1.23 -9.94
C LEU A 279 13.86 0.49 -9.92
N ALA A 280 14.54 0.44 -8.76
CA ALA A 280 15.79 -0.29 -8.60
C ALA A 280 15.64 -1.79 -8.88
N LEU A 281 14.59 -2.44 -8.36
CA LEU A 281 14.36 -3.88 -8.56
C LEU A 281 13.93 -4.23 -9.99
N THR A 282 13.18 -3.34 -10.65
CA THR A 282 12.72 -3.57 -12.02
C THR A 282 13.76 -3.17 -13.07
N GLY A 283 14.69 -2.27 -12.73
CA GLY A 283 15.59 -1.64 -13.70
C GLY A 283 14.93 -0.52 -14.51
N LEU A 284 13.72 -0.11 -14.13
CA LEU A 284 13.03 1.02 -14.76
C LEU A 284 13.56 2.35 -14.21
N THR A 285 13.26 3.43 -14.92
CA THR A 285 13.61 4.81 -14.50
C THR A 285 12.35 5.60 -14.21
N HIS A 286 12.45 6.77 -13.58
CA HIS A 286 11.28 7.66 -13.44
C HIS A 286 10.63 7.97 -14.79
N LYS A 287 11.42 8.12 -15.87
CA LYS A 287 10.89 8.39 -17.21
C LYS A 287 9.98 7.28 -17.73
N THR A 288 10.30 6.02 -17.43
CA THR A 288 9.61 4.84 -17.97
C THR A 288 8.64 4.19 -16.99
N GLY A 289 8.83 4.40 -15.69
CA GLY A 289 8.09 3.73 -14.62
C GLY A 289 7.26 4.65 -13.70
N PHE A 290 7.42 5.97 -13.78
CA PHE A 290 6.72 6.86 -12.83
C PHE A 290 5.26 7.10 -13.20
N LYS A 291 5.01 7.53 -14.45
CA LYS A 291 3.70 8.04 -14.86
C LYS A 291 2.59 7.01 -14.67
N GLU A 292 2.80 5.79 -15.15
CA GLU A 292 1.79 4.74 -15.09
C GLU A 292 1.61 4.21 -13.68
N THR A 293 2.68 4.11 -12.90
CA THR A 293 2.60 3.83 -11.46
C THR A 293 1.75 4.88 -10.74
N PHE A 294 2.06 6.16 -10.94
CA PHE A 294 1.36 7.26 -10.30
C PHE A 294 -0.12 7.27 -10.67
N ILE A 295 -0.47 7.12 -11.95
CA ILE A 295 -1.88 7.09 -12.38
C ILE A 295 -2.59 5.85 -11.86
N SER A 296 -1.94 4.68 -11.86
CA SER A 296 -2.54 3.44 -11.35
C SER A 296 -2.88 3.56 -9.86
N VAL A 297 -1.98 4.14 -9.06
CA VAL A 297 -2.21 4.32 -7.63
C VAL A 297 -3.13 5.53 -7.40
N ALA A 298 -2.66 6.75 -7.68
CA ALA A 298 -3.37 7.98 -7.38
C ALA A 298 -4.74 8.06 -8.04
N GLY A 299 -4.85 7.64 -9.30
CA GLY A 299 -6.10 7.66 -10.05
C GLY A 299 -7.13 6.69 -9.49
N SER A 300 -6.75 5.43 -9.28
CA SER A 300 -7.67 4.41 -8.76
C SER A 300 -8.11 4.70 -7.32
N THR A 301 -7.19 5.19 -6.48
CA THR A 301 -7.51 5.54 -5.08
C THR A 301 -8.36 6.79 -4.98
N SER A 302 -8.16 7.77 -5.87
CA SER A 302 -9.01 8.98 -5.89
C SER A 302 -10.45 8.63 -6.27
N ILE A 303 -10.64 7.76 -7.26
CA ILE A 303 -11.96 7.28 -7.66
C ILE A 303 -12.63 6.50 -6.53
N ALA A 304 -11.88 5.60 -5.86
CA ALA A 304 -12.38 4.87 -4.70
C ALA A 304 -12.86 5.82 -3.59
N LEU A 305 -12.09 6.87 -3.33
CA LEU A 305 -12.39 7.83 -2.29
C LEU A 305 -13.63 8.67 -2.60
N VAL A 306 -13.79 9.11 -3.85
CA VAL A 306 -15.01 9.79 -4.31
C VAL A 306 -16.23 8.89 -4.11
N VAL A 307 -16.15 7.62 -4.53
CA VAL A 307 -17.24 6.66 -4.35
C VAL A 307 -17.57 6.45 -2.87
N ILE A 308 -16.57 6.35 -2.00
CA ILE A 308 -16.77 6.18 -0.56
C ILE A 308 -17.47 7.39 0.05
N ILE A 309 -16.99 8.61 -0.23
CA ILE A 309 -17.59 9.84 0.31
C ILE A 309 -19.03 9.99 -0.19
N LEU A 310 -19.29 9.74 -1.47
CA LEU A 310 -20.65 9.81 -2.04
C LEU A 310 -21.56 8.72 -1.45
N SER A 311 -21.09 7.48 -1.31
CA SER A 311 -21.89 6.41 -0.72
C SER A 311 -22.27 6.72 0.73
N ASN A 312 -21.36 7.33 1.50
CA ASN A 312 -21.64 7.77 2.86
C ASN A 312 -22.73 8.84 2.93
N MET A 313 -22.75 9.78 1.97
CA MET A 313 -23.77 10.84 1.89
C MET A 313 -25.15 10.33 1.46
N VAL A 314 -25.23 9.12 0.90
CA VAL A 314 -26.50 8.50 0.48
C VAL A 314 -27.04 7.58 1.58
N LEU A 315 -26.16 6.98 2.38
CA LEU A 315 -26.52 6.06 3.46
C LEU A 315 -26.89 6.78 4.77
N HIS A 316 -26.57 8.07 4.92
CA HIS A 316 -26.83 8.93 6.08
C HIS A 316 -27.33 10.30 5.64
#